data_AF-A0A8X7MKB0-F1
#
_entry.id   AF-A0A8X7MKB0-F1
#
_cell.length_a   1.000
_cell.length_b   1.000
_cell.length_c   1.000
_cell.angle_alpha   90.00
_cell.angle_beta   90.00
_cell.angle_gamma   90.00
#
_symmetry.space_group_name_H-M   'P 1'
#
loop_
_entity.id
_entity.type
_entity.pdbx_description
1 polymer ?
#
loop_
_entity_poly.entity_id
_entity_poly.type
_entity_poly.pdbx_seq_one_letter_code
_entity_poly.pdbx_strand_id
1 'polypeptide(L)'
;MPLTAISEPPRFIRPDADAPTERATPGTFVGLAPTLRTLLESATALLDPGLPPPSSAEAQGGAYPQWQAQGSLYVTNDSLSFLDPASSKGFSVDFPTVSLHAISRSIPEGLQALAEASGSTACLYCQLDDNAGKNDENDGDGHAVPYGSGGVGDGNGEDEDGMDDDADEEEEADDDVNTLRELWLLPQRPDQ
;
A
#
# COMPACT_ATOMS: atom_id res chain seq x y z
N MET A 1 -3.15 -5.99 3.23
CA MET A 1 -3.20 -4.51 3.34
C MET A 1 -1.77 -4.03 3.48
N PRO A 2 -1.28 -3.16 2.58
CA PRO A 2 0.15 -2.86 2.49
C PRO A 2 0.65 -1.83 3.51
N LEU A 3 -0.27 -1.23 4.25
CA LEU A 3 0.03 -0.24 5.25
C LEU A 3 -0.37 -0.78 6.63
N THR A 4 0.64 -1.06 7.46
CA THR A 4 0.48 -1.66 8.78
C THR A 4 0.57 -0.60 9.85
N ALA A 5 -0.46 -0.46 10.69
CA ALA A 5 -0.42 0.45 11.83
C ALA A 5 0.64 0.00 12.83
N ILE A 6 1.46 0.95 13.31
CA ILE A 6 2.49 0.69 14.33
C ILE A 6 2.28 1.63 15.52
N SER A 7 2.63 1.14 16.71
CA SER A 7 2.61 1.91 17.96
C SER A 7 3.99 2.03 18.61
N GLU A 8 4.99 1.36 18.06
CA GLU A 8 6.36 1.34 18.54
C GLU A 8 7.34 1.53 17.38
N PRO A 9 8.56 2.06 17.62
CA PRO A 9 9.57 2.17 16.58
C PRO A 9 9.93 0.80 15.98
N PRO A 10 10.19 0.72 14.66
CA PRO A 10 10.62 -0.52 14.04
C PRO A 10 11.97 -0.98 14.61
N ARG A 11 12.19 -2.29 14.68
CA ARG A 11 13.50 -2.85 15.03
C ARG A 11 14.45 -2.67 13.85
N PHE A 12 15.66 -2.18 14.10
CA PHE A 12 16.69 -2.03 13.07
C PHE A 12 18.11 -2.17 13.63
N ILE A 13 19.06 -2.45 12.74
CA ILE A 13 20.50 -2.40 13.01
C ILE A 13 21.08 -1.16 12.33
N ARG A 14 21.94 -0.41 13.03
CA ARG A 14 22.66 0.71 12.41
C ARG A 14 23.89 0.19 11.65
N PRO A 15 24.16 0.69 10.43
CA PRO A 15 25.31 0.23 9.64
C PRO A 15 26.66 0.54 10.30
N ASP A 16 26.72 1.57 11.16
CA ASP A 16 27.92 1.99 11.92
C ASP A 16 28.13 1.18 13.22
N ALA A 17 27.20 0.27 13.54
CA ALA A 17 27.41 -0.70 14.62
C ALA A 17 28.29 -1.83 14.07
N ASP A 18 29.59 -1.55 13.94
CA ASP A 18 30.65 -2.50 13.63
C ASP A 18 30.54 -3.76 14.51
N ALA A 19 29.89 -4.78 13.97
CA ALA A 19 30.12 -6.16 14.36
C ALA A 19 30.45 -6.92 13.06
N PRO A 20 31.60 -7.62 13.00
CA PRO A 20 32.01 -8.38 11.84
C PRO A 20 31.12 -9.61 11.67
N THR A 21 29.90 -9.40 11.19
CA THR A 21 28.90 -10.45 10.93
C THR A 21 28.90 -10.84 9.45
N GLU A 22 29.89 -10.39 8.68
CA GLU A 22 30.04 -10.71 7.25
C GLU A 22 30.92 -11.94 6.97
N ARG A 23 31.36 -12.67 8.01
CA ARG A 23 32.23 -13.84 7.81
C ARG A 23 31.50 -15.18 7.68
N ALA A 24 30.18 -15.23 7.89
CA ALA A 24 29.39 -16.43 7.68
C ALA A 24 28.02 -16.06 7.12
N THR A 25 27.65 -16.66 5.98
CA THR A 25 26.26 -16.67 5.53
C THR A 25 25.42 -17.32 6.63
N PRO A 26 24.49 -16.60 7.28
CA PRO A 26 23.67 -17.20 8.32
C PRO A 26 22.89 -18.37 7.72
N GLY A 27 22.71 -19.44 8.49
CA GLY A 27 21.98 -20.63 8.05
C GLY A 27 20.49 -20.35 7.73
N THR A 28 19.99 -19.18 8.12
CA THR A 28 18.68 -18.66 7.75
C THR A 28 18.69 -17.13 7.77
N PHE A 29 17.92 -16.52 6.87
CA PHE A 29 17.68 -15.07 6.86
C PHE A 29 16.43 -14.69 7.67
N VAL A 30 15.71 -15.66 8.23
CA VAL A 30 14.50 -15.44 9.04
C VAL A 30 14.88 -14.82 10.38
N GLY A 31 14.33 -13.63 10.66
CA GLY A 31 14.49 -12.94 11.95
C GLY A 31 15.71 -12.03 12.06
N LEU A 32 16.45 -11.80 10.97
CA LEU A 32 17.45 -10.75 10.92
C LEU A 32 16.75 -9.38 10.95
N ALA A 33 17.21 -8.49 11.82
CA ALA A 33 16.66 -7.14 11.87
C ALA A 33 17.12 -6.34 10.63
N PRO A 34 16.24 -5.54 10.03
CA PRO A 34 16.59 -4.76 8.85
C PRO A 34 17.63 -3.69 9.19
N THR A 35 18.42 -3.30 8.20
CA THR A 35 19.43 -2.25 8.34
C THR A 35 18.79 -0.88 8.15
N LEU A 36 18.98 0.02 9.12
CA LEU A 36 18.56 1.41 9.02
C LEU A 36 19.40 2.15 7.97
N ARG A 37 18.75 2.76 6.98
CA ARG A 37 19.38 3.58 5.95
C ARG A 37 19.29 5.05 6.28
N THR A 38 18.10 5.50 6.68
CA THR A 38 17.85 6.90 7.03
C THR A 38 16.94 6.96 8.25
N LEU A 39 17.28 7.84 9.19
CA LEU A 39 16.41 8.24 10.29
C LEU A 39 16.24 9.75 10.23
N LEU A 40 15.00 10.20 10.08
CA LEU A 40 14.65 11.60 10.29
C LEU A 40 13.89 11.69 11.60
N GLU A 41 14.48 12.34 12.60
CA GLU A 41 13.86 12.45 13.93
C GLU A 41 12.63 13.36 13.91
N SER A 42 12.59 14.32 12.96
CA SER A 42 11.49 15.25 12.76
C SER A 42 11.12 15.32 11.27
N ALA A 43 9.93 14.81 10.96
CA ALA A 43 9.29 14.90 9.66
C ALA A 43 7.78 15.02 9.85
N THR A 44 7.10 15.61 8.88
CA THR A 44 5.64 15.62 8.82
C THR A 44 5.19 14.66 7.73
N ALA A 45 4.27 13.76 8.05
CA ALA A 45 3.64 12.86 7.11
C ALA A 45 2.19 13.29 6.87
N LEU A 46 1.77 13.24 5.60
CA LEU A 46 0.39 13.42 5.16
C LEU A 46 0.01 12.20 4.32
N LEU A 47 -1.08 11.53 4.68
CA LEU A 47 -1.58 10.34 4.00
C LEU A 47 -3.02 10.58 3.54
N ASP A 48 -3.28 10.30 2.27
CA ASP A 48 -4.58 10.55 1.63
C ASP A 48 -4.95 9.41 0.66
N PRO A 49 -6.06 8.67 0.87
CA PRO A 49 -6.89 8.67 2.07
C PRO A 49 -6.15 8.12 3.30
N GLY A 50 -6.54 8.59 4.49
CA GLY A 50 -5.88 8.24 5.75
C GLY A 50 -6.07 6.79 6.22
N LEU A 51 -5.58 6.51 7.43
CA LEU A 51 -5.62 5.18 8.04
C LEU A 51 -7.06 4.71 8.34
N PRO A 52 -7.36 3.41 8.12
CA PRO A 52 -8.62 2.85 8.61
C PRO A 52 -8.65 2.86 10.14
N PRO A 53 -9.81 3.17 10.77
CA PRO A 53 -9.94 3.05 12.20
C PRO A 53 -9.92 1.56 12.62
N PRO A 54 -9.44 1.24 13.83
CA PRO A 54 -9.22 -0.14 14.28
C PRO A 54 -10.50 -1.01 14.38
N SER A 55 -11.69 -0.40 14.25
CA SER A 55 -12.99 -1.05 14.47
C SER A 55 -13.93 -1.07 13.27
N SER A 56 -13.54 -0.57 12.10
CA SER A 56 -14.48 -0.46 10.96
C SER A 56 -14.51 -1.74 10.13
N ALA A 57 -15.48 -2.61 10.44
CA ALA A 57 -16.13 -3.48 9.46
C ALA A 57 -17.08 -2.69 8.52
N GLU A 58 -17.16 -1.37 8.68
CA GLU A 58 -18.12 -0.47 8.05
C GLU A 58 -17.43 0.66 7.27
N ALA A 59 -16.58 0.32 6.30
CA ALA A 59 -16.19 1.27 5.26
C ALA A 59 -16.94 0.96 3.96
N GLN A 60 -18.27 0.85 4.04
CA GLN A 60 -19.14 0.85 2.88
C GLN A 60 -19.28 2.31 2.40
N GLY A 61 -18.38 2.73 1.52
CA GLY A 61 -18.34 4.09 0.96
C GLY A 61 -16.97 4.73 1.13
N GLY A 62 -16.08 4.45 0.18
CA GLY A 62 -14.66 4.81 0.23
C GLY A 62 -14.39 6.31 0.41
N ALA A 63 -13.77 6.66 1.55
CA ALA A 63 -12.74 7.68 1.70
C ALA A 63 -12.46 7.85 3.20
N TYR A 64 -11.30 7.40 3.67
CA TYR A 64 -10.84 7.73 5.02
C TYR A 64 -10.38 9.19 5.06
N PRO A 65 -10.69 9.94 6.15
CA PRO A 65 -10.23 11.32 6.25
C PRO A 65 -8.70 11.37 6.15
N GLN A 66 -8.19 12.40 5.48
CA GLN A 66 -6.76 12.65 5.38
C GLN A 66 -6.10 12.61 6.76
N TRP A 67 -4.98 11.90 6.85
CA TRP A 67 -4.23 11.75 8.10
C TRP A 67 -2.96 12.58 8.02
N GLN A 68 -2.67 13.35 9.08
CA GLN A 68 -1.48 14.18 9.17
C GLN A 68 -0.87 14.06 10.55
N ALA A 69 0.44 13.87 10.64
CA ALA A 69 1.16 13.88 11.91
C ALA A 69 2.61 14.33 11.76
N GLN A 70 3.18 14.80 12.87
CA GLN A 70 4.61 15.09 12.99
C GLN A 70 5.27 13.98 13.83
N GLY A 71 6.45 13.54 13.42
CA GLY A 71 7.08 12.40 14.06
C GLY A 71 8.40 12.02 13.41
N SER A 72 8.83 10.79 13.65
CA SER A 72 10.08 10.26 13.14
C SER A 72 9.85 9.31 11.96
N LEU A 73 10.66 9.47 10.92
CA LEU A 73 10.69 8.62 9.74
C LEU A 73 11.88 7.66 9.82
N TYR A 74 11.59 6.38 9.72
CA TYR A 74 12.55 5.28 9.71
C TYR A 74 12.54 4.66 8.31
N VAL A 75 13.65 4.77 7.58
CA VAL A 75 13.84 4.10 6.30
C VAL A 75 14.84 2.98 6.51
N THR A 76 14.36 1.76 6.41
CA THR A 76 15.20 0.56 6.46
C THR A 76 15.42 0.01 5.05
N ASN A 77 16.05 -1.14 4.90
CA ASN A 77 16.12 -1.85 3.62
C ASN A 77 14.83 -2.61 3.26
N ASP A 78 13.97 -2.88 4.24
CA ASP A 78 12.75 -3.68 4.04
C ASP A 78 11.51 -2.79 3.90
N SER A 79 11.43 -1.74 4.73
CA SER A 79 10.25 -0.87 4.82
C SER A 79 10.57 0.59 5.15
N LEU A 80 9.59 1.44 4.85
CA LEU A 80 9.47 2.82 5.30
C LEU A 80 8.44 2.86 6.44
N SER A 81 8.82 3.39 7.60
CA SER A 81 7.94 3.50 8.76
C SER A 81 7.93 4.92 9.32
N PHE A 82 6.76 5.38 9.76
CA PHE A 82 6.58 6.67 10.39
C PHE A 82 5.89 6.49 11.74
N LEU A 83 6.38 7.18 12.78
CA LEU A 83 5.78 7.13 14.11
C LEU A 83 5.70 8.54 14.70
N ASP A 84 4.49 8.95 15.09
CA ASP A 84 4.29 10.14 15.91
C ASP A 84 4.51 9.78 17.40
N PRO A 85 5.55 10.34 18.05
CA PRO A 85 5.84 10.05 19.44
C PRO A 85 4.78 10.58 20.42
N ALA A 86 4.04 11.64 20.05
CA ALA A 86 3.04 12.24 20.92
C ALA A 86 1.79 11.36 21.04
N SER A 87 1.35 10.76 19.93
CA SER A 87 0.20 9.86 19.91
C SER A 87 0.56 8.38 20.03
N SER A 88 1.84 8.01 19.88
CA SER A 88 2.30 6.62 19.72
C SER A 88 1.52 5.90 18.62
N LYS A 89 1.17 6.62 17.55
CA LYS A 89 0.51 6.08 16.36
C LYS A 89 1.36 6.35 15.14
N GLY A 90 1.38 5.38 14.24
CA GLY A 90 2.20 5.43 13.05
C GLY A 90 1.79 4.37 12.05
N PHE A 91 2.59 4.26 11.00
CA PHE A 91 2.43 3.23 9.99
C PHE A 91 3.77 2.71 9.49
N SER A 92 3.73 1.52 8.88
CA SER A 92 4.83 0.90 8.16
C SER A 92 4.35 0.45 6.78
N VAL A 93 5.17 0.68 5.76
CA VAL A 93 4.90 0.40 4.35
C VAL A 93 6.11 -0.32 3.78
N ASP A 94 5.89 -1.50 3.21
CA ASP A 94 6.95 -2.27 2.57
C ASP A 94 7.22 -1.72 1.17
N PHE A 95 8.49 -1.69 0.74
CA PHE A 95 8.84 -1.10 -0.56
C PHE A 95 8.13 -1.67 -1.79
N PRO A 96 7.79 -2.97 -1.87
CA PRO A 96 7.01 -3.50 -2.99
C PRO A 96 5.64 -2.83 -3.20
N THR A 97 5.13 -2.16 -2.17
CA THR A 97 3.82 -1.48 -2.19
C THR A 97 3.93 -0.02 -2.63
N VAL A 98 5.15 0.51 -2.74
CA VAL A 98 5.41 1.86 -3.24
C VAL A 98 5.54 1.81 -4.75
N SER A 99 4.46 2.09 -5.46
CA SER A 99 4.43 2.09 -6.93
C SER A 99 5.29 3.18 -7.53
N LEU A 100 5.34 4.35 -6.89
CA LEU A 100 6.15 5.47 -7.32
C LEU A 100 6.61 6.30 -6.13
N HIS A 101 7.81 6.86 -6.24
CA HIS A 101 8.28 7.91 -5.35
C HIS A 101 8.98 9.01 -6.15
N ALA A 102 8.80 10.27 -5.73
CA ALA A 102 9.40 11.43 -6.38
C ALA A 102 9.64 12.57 -5.40
N ILE A 103 10.60 13.43 -5.71
CA ILE A 103 10.75 14.71 -5.01
C ILE A 103 9.76 15.70 -5.67
N SER A 104 8.74 16.13 -4.93
CA SER A 104 7.79 17.14 -5.38
C SER A 104 8.18 18.53 -4.88
N ARG A 105 8.11 19.52 -5.77
CA ARG A 105 8.21 20.94 -5.43
C ARG A 105 6.84 21.60 -5.26
N SER A 106 5.77 20.87 -5.59
CA SER A 106 4.40 21.28 -5.34
C SER A 106 3.97 20.67 -4.01
N ILE A 107 4.08 21.46 -2.95
CA ILE A 107 3.73 21.03 -1.59
C ILE A 107 2.21 21.14 -1.43
N PRO A 108 1.53 20.07 -0.96
CA PRO A 108 0.07 20.11 -0.79
C PRO A 108 -0.34 21.15 0.25
N GLU A 109 -1.54 21.71 0.11
CA GLU A 109 -2.06 22.80 0.95
C GLU A 109 -1.95 22.51 2.45
N GLY A 110 -2.26 21.27 2.86
CA GLY A 110 -2.17 20.82 4.27
C GLY A 110 -0.76 20.86 4.87
N LEU A 111 0.28 20.93 4.02
CA LEU A 111 1.68 21.01 4.44
C LEU A 111 2.32 22.39 4.18
N GLN A 112 1.62 23.31 3.51
CA GLN A 112 2.23 24.54 3.00
C GLN A 112 2.72 25.45 4.14
N ALA A 113 1.92 25.66 5.19
CA ALA A 113 2.32 26.46 6.34
C ALA A 113 3.54 25.87 7.07
N LEU A 114 3.65 24.54 7.15
CA LEU A 114 4.78 23.85 7.76
C LEU A 114 6.03 23.92 6.88
N ALA A 115 5.86 23.86 5.57
CA ALA A 115 6.96 24.04 4.62
C ALA A 115 7.54 25.45 4.69
N GLU A 116 6.69 26.47 4.78
CA GLU A 116 7.10 27.86 4.97
C GLU A 116 7.84 28.04 6.30
N ALA A 117 7.30 27.53 7.39
CA ALA A 117 7.92 27.61 8.72
C ALA A 117 9.29 26.91 8.79
N SER A 118 9.45 25.79 8.08
CA SER A 118 10.72 25.03 8.04
C SER A 118 11.70 25.50 6.95
N GLY A 119 11.29 26.43 6.09
CA GLY A 119 12.05 26.85 4.91
C GLY A 119 12.24 25.72 3.87
N SER A 120 11.34 24.73 3.87
CA SER A 120 11.37 23.60 2.95
C SER A 120 10.72 23.98 1.62
N THR A 121 11.42 23.71 0.52
CA THR A 121 10.95 24.01 -0.84
C THR A 121 10.53 22.77 -1.63
N ALA A 122 10.63 21.60 -1.01
CA ALA A 122 10.28 20.33 -1.60
C ALA A 122 9.88 19.32 -0.51
N CYS A 123 9.11 18.31 -0.92
CA CYS A 123 8.73 17.16 -0.11
C CYS A 123 8.92 15.88 -0.92
N LEU A 124 8.94 14.73 -0.24
CA LEU A 124 8.90 13.43 -0.88
C LEU A 124 7.44 13.02 -1.08
N TYR A 125 7.08 12.69 -2.31
CA TYR A 125 5.79 12.11 -2.69
C TYR A 125 5.96 10.62 -2.93
N CYS A 126 5.02 9.82 -2.44
CA CYS A 126 4.92 8.40 -2.72
C CYS A 126 3.48 8.04 -3.10
N GLN A 127 3.33 7.26 -4.15
CA GLN A 127 2.06 6.62 -4.51
C GLN A 127 2.12 5.17 -4.03
N LEU A 128 1.16 4.78 -3.21
CA LEU A 128 1.05 3.46 -2.62
C LEU A 128 -0.05 2.66 -3.33
N ASP A 129 0.24 1.40 -3.62
CA ASP A 129 -0.69 0.45 -4.20
C ASP A 129 -1.20 -0.51 -3.12
N ASP A 130 -2.50 -0.38 -2.82
CA ASP A 130 -3.19 -1.18 -1.82
C ASP A 130 -3.32 -2.68 -2.20
N ASN A 131 -3.04 -3.01 -3.47
CA ASN A 131 -3.17 -4.33 -4.07
C ASN A 131 -1.83 -4.97 -4.49
N ALA A 132 -0.70 -4.37 -4.13
CA ALA A 132 0.62 -4.92 -4.41
C ALA A 132 0.73 -6.39 -3.94
N GLY A 133 0.87 -7.32 -4.90
CA GLY A 133 1.02 -8.76 -4.65
C GLY A 133 -0.27 -9.58 -4.65
N LYS A 134 -1.45 -9.02 -4.95
CA LYS A 134 -2.73 -9.77 -5.04
C LYS A 134 -3.07 -10.32 -6.42
N ASN A 135 -2.25 -10.07 -7.44
CA ASN A 135 -2.64 -10.25 -8.84
C ASN A 135 -2.33 -11.62 -9.48
N ASP A 136 -2.01 -12.67 -8.70
CA ASP A 136 -1.51 -13.94 -9.25
C ASP A 136 -2.45 -15.17 -9.03
N GLU A 137 -3.72 -14.98 -8.65
CA GLU A 137 -4.62 -16.13 -8.39
C GLU A 137 -5.81 -16.30 -9.35
N ASN A 138 -5.97 -15.49 -10.42
CA ASN A 138 -7.13 -15.59 -11.32
C ASN A 138 -6.85 -15.92 -12.80
N ASP A 139 -5.64 -16.35 -13.17
CA ASP A 139 -5.37 -16.87 -14.53
C ASP A 139 -5.31 -18.40 -14.50
N GLY A 140 -6.45 -19.06 -14.30
CA GLY A 140 -6.45 -20.50 -14.04
C GLY A 140 -7.75 -21.27 -14.27
N ASP A 141 -8.80 -20.71 -14.87
CA ASP A 141 -9.89 -21.55 -15.38
C ASP A 141 -9.52 -22.04 -16.79
N GLY A 142 -8.67 -23.06 -16.80
CA GLY A 142 -8.47 -23.89 -17.98
C GLY A 142 -9.80 -24.50 -18.41
N HIS A 143 -10.53 -23.81 -19.30
CA HIS A 143 -11.65 -24.37 -20.04
C HIS A 143 -11.09 -25.41 -21.03
N ALA A 144 -10.78 -26.58 -20.50
CA ALA A 144 -10.49 -27.77 -21.27
C ALA A 144 -11.79 -28.17 -21.99
N VAL A 145 -11.94 -27.72 -23.24
CA VAL A 145 -12.98 -28.21 -24.16
C VAL A 145 -12.79 -29.73 -24.34
N PRO A 146 -13.74 -30.58 -23.93
CA PRO A 146 -13.67 -31.99 -24.25
C PRO A 146 -13.99 -32.16 -25.73
N TYR A 147 -13.02 -32.64 -26.51
CA TYR A 147 -13.24 -33.09 -27.88
C TYR A 147 -14.22 -34.28 -27.86
N GLY A 148 -15.50 -33.97 -28.05
CA GLY A 148 -16.61 -34.92 -28.17
C GLY A 148 -16.71 -35.47 -29.58
N SER A 149 -16.50 -36.78 -29.68
CA SER A 149 -16.70 -37.62 -30.87
C SER A 149 -18.15 -37.54 -31.39
N GLY A 150 -18.29 -37.67 -32.71
CA GLY A 150 -19.52 -37.45 -33.46
C GLY A 150 -20.73 -38.34 -33.11
N GLY A 151 -21.90 -37.79 -33.38
CA GLY A 151 -23.19 -38.48 -33.39
C GLY A 151 -24.15 -37.75 -34.34
N VAL A 152 -24.51 -38.42 -35.44
CA VAL A 152 -25.50 -37.98 -36.42
C VAL A 152 -26.89 -38.26 -35.86
N GLY A 153 -27.79 -37.27 -35.86
CA GLY A 153 -29.18 -37.43 -35.45
C GLY A 153 -30.09 -36.39 -36.09
N ASP A 154 -30.73 -36.78 -37.19
CA ASP A 154 -31.89 -36.16 -37.82
C ASP A 154 -33.11 -36.23 -36.87
N GLY A 155 -33.89 -35.15 -36.74
CA GLY A 155 -35.13 -35.19 -35.95
C GLY A 155 -35.85 -33.85 -35.79
N ASN A 156 -36.79 -33.62 -36.69
CA ASN A 156 -37.74 -32.51 -36.80
C ASN A 156 -38.59 -32.28 -35.52
N GLY A 157 -38.82 -31.02 -35.15
CA GLY A 157 -39.74 -30.60 -34.08
C GLY A 157 -39.88 -29.08 -34.06
N GLU A 158 -40.91 -28.58 -34.73
CA GLU A 158 -41.40 -27.20 -34.68
C GLU A 158 -42.09 -27.01 -33.32
N ASP A 159 -41.68 -26.03 -32.53
CA ASP A 159 -42.50 -25.45 -31.46
C ASP A 159 -42.08 -23.98 -31.25
N GLU A 160 -43.13 -23.19 -31.07
CA GLU A 160 -43.22 -21.74 -31.12
C GLU A 160 -42.89 -21.08 -29.78
N ASP A 161 -42.47 -19.81 -29.86
CA ASP A 161 -42.70 -18.72 -28.91
C ASP A 161 -42.34 -18.90 -27.43
N GLY A 162 -41.28 -18.20 -27.02
CA GLY A 162 -40.92 -18.02 -25.61
C GLY A 162 -39.85 -16.95 -25.42
N MET A 163 -40.19 -15.73 -25.84
CA MET A 163 -39.52 -14.50 -25.43
C MET A 163 -39.60 -14.38 -23.90
N ASP A 164 -38.45 -14.28 -23.23
CA ASP A 164 -38.16 -13.36 -22.12
C ASP A 164 -36.66 -13.49 -21.83
N ASP A 165 -35.89 -12.84 -22.72
CA ASP A 165 -34.57 -12.31 -22.42
C ASP A 165 -34.76 -11.31 -21.27
N ASP A 166 -34.33 -11.67 -20.07
CA ASP A 166 -33.88 -10.75 -19.01
C ASP A 166 -33.29 -11.63 -17.90
N ALA A 167 -32.23 -12.36 -18.25
CA ALA A 167 -31.27 -12.75 -17.23
C ALA A 167 -30.53 -11.46 -16.85
N ASP A 168 -31.02 -10.80 -15.81
CA ASP A 168 -30.25 -9.85 -15.01
C ASP A 168 -29.04 -10.63 -14.47
N GLU A 169 -28.02 -10.82 -15.32
CA GLU A 169 -26.65 -10.95 -14.90
C GLU A 169 -26.32 -9.59 -14.28
N GLU A 170 -26.62 -9.45 -12.98
CA GLU A 170 -25.99 -8.45 -12.14
C GLU A 170 -24.48 -8.73 -12.30
N GLU A 171 -23.85 -8.05 -13.26
CA GLU A 171 -22.42 -7.84 -13.27
C GLU A 171 -22.14 -7.24 -11.88
N GLU A 172 -21.74 -8.10 -10.94
CA GLU A 172 -21.02 -7.64 -9.77
C GLU A 172 -19.81 -6.95 -10.36
N ALA A 173 -19.95 -5.62 -10.54
CA ALA A 173 -18.85 -4.76 -10.79
C ALA A 173 -17.92 -5.05 -9.62
N ASP A 174 -16.86 -5.82 -9.91
CA ASP A 174 -15.68 -5.90 -9.08
C ASP A 174 -15.18 -4.46 -8.98
N ASP A 175 -15.79 -3.70 -8.06
CA ASP A 175 -15.39 -2.38 -7.59
C ASP A 175 -14.09 -2.53 -6.77
N ASP A 176 -13.15 -3.34 -7.28
CA ASP A 176 -11.72 -3.23 -7.03
C ASP A 176 -11.24 -1.93 -7.66
N VAL A 177 -11.86 -0.81 -7.26
CA VAL A 177 -11.34 0.53 -7.44
C VAL A 177 -9.99 0.50 -6.72
N ASN A 178 -8.93 0.36 -7.53
CA ASN A 178 -7.56 0.40 -7.09
C ASN A 178 -7.35 1.71 -6.34
N THR A 179 -7.50 1.66 -5.02
CA THR A 179 -7.52 2.85 -4.18
C THR A 179 -6.06 3.20 -3.92
N LEU A 180 -5.47 3.89 -4.90
CA LEU A 180 -4.12 4.42 -4.78
C LEU A 180 -4.10 5.44 -3.66
N ARG A 181 -3.18 5.27 -2.72
CA ARG A 181 -2.97 6.25 -1.64
C ARG A 181 -1.77 7.11 -1.94
N GLU A 182 -1.88 8.37 -1.56
CA GLU A 182 -0.81 9.34 -1.66
C GLU A 182 -0.20 9.57 -0.27
N LEU A 183 1.12 9.42 -0.18
CA LEU A 183 1.91 9.73 1.00
C LEU A 183 2.86 10.88 0.67
N TRP A 184 2.76 11.95 1.44
CA TRP A 184 3.66 13.10 1.36
C TRP A 184 4.49 13.19 2.64
N LEU A 185 5.80 13.32 2.50
CA LEU A 185 6.76 13.39 3.59
C LEU A 185 7.55 14.69 3.49
N LEU A 186 7.37 15.57 4.46
CA LEU A 186 8.05 16.85 4.56
C LEU A 186 9.14 16.77 5.66
N PRO A 187 10.42 16.72 5.30
CA PRO A 187 11.49 16.76 6.30
C PRO A 187 11.49 18.09 7.02
N GLN A 188 11.62 18.08 8.35
CA GLN A 188 11.80 19.30 9.13
C GLN A 188 13.29 19.50 9.38
N ARG A 189 13.77 20.75 9.30
CA ARG A 189 15.13 21.05 9.74
C ARG A 189 15.18 20.95 11.27
N PRO A 190 16.21 20.33 11.86
CA PRO A 190 16.46 20.53 13.28
C PRO A 190 16.69 22.02 13.51
N ASP A 191 16.08 22.57 14.59
CA ASP A 191 16.19 23.98 14.98
C ASP A 191 17.63 24.49 14.79
N GLN A 192 17.78 25.53 13.96
CA GLN A 192 19.05 26.26 13.79
C GLN A 192 19.25 27.28 14.90
#